data_AF-A0A2T2UY75-F1
#
_entry.id   AF-A0A2T2UY75-F1
#
_cell.length_a   1.000
_cell.length_b   1.000
_cell.length_c   1.000
_cell.angle_alpha   90.00
_cell.angle_beta   90.00
_cell.angle_gamma   90.00
#
_symmetry.space_group_name_H-M   'P 1'
#
loop_
_entity.id
_entity.type
_entity.pdbx_description
1 polymer ?
#
loop_
_entity_poly.entity_id
_entity_poly.type
_entity_poly.pdbx_seq_one_letter_code
_entity_poly.pdbx_strand_id
1 'polypeptide(L)'
;MFSRFRVYGGLLALLVVGLAAGGCADDAGSDAQTAGDSIATAAPTSNVLLAPLDTTGGTAGLGPREPVTQRAGYDNQPAFTRVEEDGRQRLWHYSAQGDPVGPILPDADSVGYHAWLDRDRVALFVLGSPPTLHLANTETGRDTVIASRIGRSLRSIPGEPAVSFVRVREDSTTALHKLEDDGGLRTRRLTAAPGTGTGTFHAWTPGGTLFMATEQALRAWEPATAEWGTVAPLEDLAVTRLAVSPSAERIALVDTE
;
A
#
# COMPACT_ATOMS: atom_id res chain seq x y z
N MET A 1 20.71 -25.06 -51.68
CA MET A 1 20.59 -24.08 -52.79
C MET A 1 20.93 -22.71 -52.22
N PHE A 2 22.07 -22.17 -52.65
CA PHE A 2 22.70 -20.94 -52.18
C PHE A 2 22.01 -19.69 -52.74
N SER A 3 21.99 -18.60 -51.98
CA SER A 3 22.46 -17.24 -52.35
C SER A 3 22.15 -16.31 -51.15
N ARG A 4 23.07 -15.73 -50.35
CA ARG A 4 24.14 -14.72 -50.62
C ARG A 4 23.59 -13.52 -51.43
N PHE A 5 23.75 -12.24 -51.10
CA PHE A 5 24.87 -11.36 -50.70
C PHE A 5 24.24 -10.03 -50.18
N ARG A 6 24.87 -8.99 -49.59
CA ARG A 6 26.07 -8.71 -48.74
C ARG A 6 26.28 -7.16 -48.86
N VAL A 7 26.54 -6.47 -47.72
CA VAL A 7 27.36 -5.23 -47.49
C VAL A 7 27.05 -3.91 -48.28
N TYR A 8 27.51 -2.68 -47.94
CA TYR A 8 28.56 -2.08 -47.08
C TYR A 8 28.10 -0.66 -46.66
N GLY A 9 28.39 -0.18 -45.46
CA GLY A 9 29.51 0.74 -45.14
C GLY A 9 28.92 2.00 -44.47
N GLY A 10 29.43 2.62 -43.41
CA GLY A 10 30.76 2.73 -42.84
C GLY A 10 31.10 4.23 -42.77
N LEU A 11 31.21 4.82 -41.58
CA LEU A 11 32.07 5.99 -41.39
C LEU A 11 32.57 6.09 -39.95
N LEU A 12 33.89 6.23 -39.88
CA LEU A 12 34.80 6.29 -38.75
C LEU A 12 34.98 7.76 -38.35
N ALA A 13 34.98 8.08 -37.05
CA ALA A 13 35.40 9.40 -36.57
C ALA A 13 36.81 9.31 -35.95
N LEU A 14 37.65 10.24 -36.40
CA LEU A 14 39.09 10.34 -36.18
C LEU A 14 39.47 10.59 -34.71
N LEU A 15 40.56 9.95 -34.29
CA LEU A 15 41.34 10.22 -33.09
C LEU A 15 42.51 11.16 -33.45
N VAL A 16 42.74 12.22 -32.67
CA VAL A 16 43.96 13.03 -32.75
C VAL A 16 44.75 12.87 -31.45
N VAL A 17 46.04 12.59 -31.64
CA VAL A 17 47.09 12.31 -30.66
C VAL A 17 47.69 13.61 -30.11
N GLY A 18 48.03 13.62 -28.83
CA GLY A 18 49.00 14.53 -28.22
C GLY A 18 49.97 13.77 -27.31
N LEU A 19 51.23 13.67 -27.72
CA LEU A 19 52.36 13.17 -26.93
C LEU A 19 52.90 14.26 -26.00
N ALA A 20 53.26 13.91 -24.76
CA ALA A 20 54.46 14.42 -24.09
C ALA A 20 54.92 13.43 -22.99
N ALA A 21 56.23 13.27 -22.89
CA ALA A 21 56.94 12.18 -22.23
C ALA A 21 57.29 12.44 -20.75
N GLY A 22 57.57 11.35 -20.02
CA GLY A 22 58.59 11.36 -18.97
C GLY A 22 58.22 10.66 -17.65
N GLY A 23 58.85 9.50 -17.40
CA GLY A 23 59.51 9.25 -16.11
C GLY A 23 58.86 8.30 -15.10
N CYS A 24 59.50 7.13 -15.00
CA CYS A 24 59.68 6.25 -13.83
C CYS A 24 58.48 5.49 -13.22
N ALA A 25 58.75 4.20 -13.00
CA ALA A 25 57.87 3.16 -12.52
C ALA A 25 57.54 3.29 -11.03
N ASP A 26 56.37 2.77 -10.65
CA ASP A 26 56.19 1.98 -9.44
C ASP A 26 55.02 0.99 -9.66
N ASP A 27 55.29 -0.28 -9.36
CA ASP A 27 54.33 -1.39 -9.33
C ASP A 27 53.28 -1.18 -8.24
N ALA A 28 52.00 -1.22 -8.58
CA ALA A 28 50.94 -1.52 -7.62
C ALA A 28 49.68 -2.07 -8.31
N GLY A 29 49.42 -3.35 -8.05
CA GLY A 29 48.12 -4.03 -7.96
C GLY A 29 46.97 -3.55 -8.84
N SER A 30 46.61 -4.38 -9.82
CA SER A 30 45.27 -4.42 -10.39
C SER A 30 44.26 -4.83 -9.32
N ASP A 31 43.27 -3.98 -9.04
CA ASP A 31 41.94 -4.41 -8.59
C ASP A 31 40.90 -3.46 -9.20
N ALA A 32 40.20 -3.98 -10.21
CA ALA A 32 39.02 -3.38 -10.78
C ALA A 32 37.78 -4.08 -10.21
N GLN A 33 36.71 -3.31 -9.97
CA GLN A 33 35.36 -3.70 -9.56
C GLN A 33 35.24 -4.27 -8.13
N THR A 34 34.38 -3.75 -7.25
CA THR A 34 32.98 -3.37 -7.49
C THR A 34 32.55 -2.40 -6.38
N ALA A 35 32.15 -1.18 -6.72
CA ALA A 35 31.34 -0.37 -5.82
C ALA A 35 29.97 -1.04 -5.72
N GLY A 36 29.76 -1.81 -4.65
CA GLY A 36 28.44 -2.28 -4.27
C GLY A 36 27.62 -1.07 -3.84
N ASP A 37 26.82 -0.55 -4.77
CA ASP A 37 25.86 0.51 -4.50
C ASP A 37 24.80 -0.09 -3.56
N SER A 38 25.02 0.11 -2.27
CA SER A 38 24.14 -0.36 -1.22
C SER A 38 22.88 0.47 -1.29
N ILE A 39 21.78 -0.10 -1.77
CA ILE A 39 20.46 0.53 -1.71
C ILE A 39 20.00 0.47 -0.24
N ALA A 40 20.59 1.31 0.61
CA ALA A 40 20.03 1.60 1.91
C ALA A 40 18.69 2.31 1.66
N THR A 41 17.59 1.56 1.72
CA THR A 41 16.26 2.16 1.79
C THR A 41 16.26 3.07 3.01
N ALA A 42 16.18 4.39 2.82
CA ALA A 42 16.07 5.33 3.92
C ALA A 42 14.91 4.88 4.82
N ALA A 43 15.16 4.77 6.12
CA ALA A 43 14.16 4.31 7.07
C ALA A 43 12.94 5.27 7.00
N PRO A 44 11.70 4.75 6.91
CA PRO A 44 10.51 5.59 6.88
C PRO A 44 10.46 6.55 8.08
N THR A 45 10.18 7.82 7.85
CA THR A 45 10.01 8.88 8.89
C THR A 45 8.63 8.81 9.57
N SER A 46 7.96 7.66 9.53
CA SER A 46 6.55 7.59 9.89
C SER A 46 6.30 7.68 11.39
N ASN A 47 5.33 8.52 11.77
CA ASN A 47 4.86 8.70 13.14
C ASN A 47 3.54 7.96 13.35
N VAL A 48 3.31 7.41 14.55
CA VAL A 48 2.01 6.82 14.93
C VAL A 48 1.38 7.69 16.00
N LEU A 49 0.21 8.24 15.68
CA LEU A 49 -0.59 9.06 16.57
C LEU A 49 -1.75 8.22 17.12
N LEU A 50 -1.92 8.18 18.44
CA LEU A 50 -3.11 7.64 19.08
C LEU A 50 -4.00 8.78 19.55
N ALA A 51 -5.31 8.63 19.36
CA ALA A 51 -6.30 9.59 19.85
C ALA A 51 -7.49 8.86 20.46
N PRO A 52 -8.07 9.38 21.57
CA PRO A 52 -9.40 8.96 22.03
C PRO A 52 -10.44 9.21 20.92
N LEU A 53 -11.39 8.30 20.79
CA LEU A 53 -12.47 8.38 19.83
C LEU A 53 -13.81 8.36 20.59
N ASP A 54 -14.68 9.30 20.26
CA ASP A 54 -16.06 9.32 20.75
C ASP A 54 -17.00 9.09 19.56
N THR A 55 -17.83 8.06 19.66
CA THR A 55 -18.87 7.75 18.66
C THR A 55 -20.27 7.82 19.28
N THR A 56 -20.38 8.27 20.52
CA THR A 56 -21.64 8.39 21.24
C THR A 56 -22.30 9.73 20.89
N GLY A 57 -23.55 9.71 20.41
CA GLY A 57 -24.31 10.94 20.13
C GLY A 57 -24.42 11.37 18.66
N GLY A 58 -24.11 10.48 17.71
CA GLY A 58 -24.45 10.66 16.29
C GLY A 58 -23.47 11.51 15.46
N THR A 59 -22.59 12.28 16.09
CA THR A 59 -21.40 12.87 15.44
C THR A 59 -20.15 12.31 16.09
N ALA A 60 -19.25 11.74 15.29
CA ALA A 60 -17.98 11.26 15.82
C ALA A 60 -17.07 12.42 16.24
N GLY A 61 -16.44 12.28 17.41
CA GLY A 61 -15.46 13.20 17.96
C GLY A 61 -14.07 12.56 18.08
N LEU A 62 -13.04 13.39 17.98
CA LEU A 62 -11.64 13.00 18.14
C LEU A 62 -11.03 13.77 19.32
N GLY A 63 -10.45 13.04 20.27
CA GLY A 63 -9.67 13.61 21.36
C GLY A 63 -8.29 14.11 20.90
N PRO A 64 -7.41 14.55 21.83
CA PRO A 64 -6.06 14.95 21.48
C PRO A 64 -5.29 13.81 20.83
N ARG A 65 -4.49 14.15 19.81
CA ARG A 65 -3.60 13.23 19.09
C ARG A 65 -2.26 13.20 19.82
N GLU A 66 -1.86 12.03 20.30
CA GLU A 66 -0.61 11.84 21.04
C GLU A 66 0.33 10.93 20.24
N PRO A 67 1.57 11.37 19.93
CA PRO A 67 2.55 10.51 19.29
C PRO A 67 2.98 9.41 20.26
N VAL A 68 2.89 8.16 19.82
CA VAL A 68 3.42 7.01 20.58
C VAL A 68 4.82 6.62 20.14
N THR A 69 5.29 7.09 18.99
CA THR A 69 6.70 7.01 18.61
C THR A 69 7.44 8.20 19.24
N GLN A 70 8.22 7.94 20.29
CA GLN A 70 8.83 8.99 21.14
C GLN A 70 10.33 9.20 20.88
N ARG A 71 10.84 8.89 19.68
CA ARG A 71 12.26 9.05 19.34
C ARG A 71 12.43 9.65 17.95
N ALA A 72 13.42 10.53 17.81
CA ALA A 72 13.91 10.92 16.48
C ALA A 72 14.58 9.70 15.84
N GLY A 73 13.98 9.17 14.78
CA GLY A 73 14.39 7.92 14.14
C GLY A 73 13.45 6.74 14.41
N TYR A 74 13.64 5.67 13.63
CA TYR A 74 12.70 4.55 13.44
C TYR A 74 12.44 3.73 14.73
N ASP A 75 11.27 3.91 15.36
CA ASP A 75 10.83 3.19 16.58
C ASP A 75 9.49 2.44 16.40
N ASN A 76 8.98 2.30 15.17
CA ASN A 76 7.68 1.69 14.88
C ASN A 76 7.76 0.22 14.39
N GLN A 77 8.70 -0.57 14.93
CA GLN A 77 8.81 -1.98 14.57
C GLN A 77 7.61 -2.82 15.08
N PRO A 78 7.15 -3.85 14.34
CA PRO A 78 7.70 -4.36 13.06
C PRO A 78 6.78 -4.15 11.83
N ALA A 79 7.41 -3.95 10.67
CA ALA A 79 6.78 -3.83 9.35
C ALA A 79 6.74 -5.18 8.61
N PHE A 80 5.64 -5.51 7.91
CA PHE A 80 5.54 -6.75 7.13
C PHE A 80 4.86 -6.55 5.78
N THR A 81 5.67 -6.21 4.78
CA THR A 81 5.50 -6.62 3.38
C THR A 81 6.88 -7.03 2.91
N ARG A 82 7.09 -8.33 2.64
CA ARG A 82 8.37 -8.83 2.15
C ARG A 82 8.42 -8.63 0.64
N VAL A 83 9.28 -7.71 0.20
CA VAL A 83 9.80 -7.75 -1.17
C VAL A 83 10.94 -8.76 -1.14
N GLU A 84 10.84 -9.75 -2.00
CA GLU A 84 11.80 -10.83 -2.10
C GLU A 84 13.00 -10.41 -2.95
N GLU A 85 14.09 -11.19 -2.89
CA GLU A 85 15.29 -10.92 -3.68
C GLU A 85 15.01 -10.93 -5.19
N ASP A 86 14.00 -11.68 -5.62
CA ASP A 86 13.52 -11.72 -7.00
C ASP A 86 12.59 -10.55 -7.37
N GLY A 87 12.39 -9.60 -6.45
CA GLY A 87 11.55 -8.42 -6.63
C GLY A 87 10.06 -8.66 -6.37
N ARG A 88 9.64 -9.90 -6.10
CA ARG A 88 8.22 -10.19 -5.87
C ARG A 88 7.73 -9.67 -4.54
N GLN A 89 6.48 -9.24 -4.52
CA GLN A 89 5.80 -8.78 -3.31
C GLN A 89 4.58 -9.66 -3.02
N ARG A 90 4.65 -10.45 -1.95
CA ARG A 90 3.66 -11.49 -1.64
C ARG A 90 3.15 -11.40 -0.21
N LEU A 91 1.98 -12.00 0.02
CA LEU A 91 1.44 -12.18 1.36
C LEU A 91 2.13 -13.38 2.03
N TRP A 92 2.81 -13.15 3.15
CA TRP A 92 3.55 -14.16 3.90
C TRP A 92 2.84 -14.54 5.20
N HIS A 93 2.89 -15.82 5.54
CA HIS A 93 2.53 -16.34 6.85
C HIS A 93 3.78 -16.49 7.71
N TYR A 94 3.66 -16.06 8.97
CA TYR A 94 4.71 -16.17 9.99
C TYR A 94 4.17 -16.95 11.19
N SER A 95 5.04 -17.69 11.87
CA SER A 95 4.71 -18.32 13.14
C SER A 95 4.43 -17.25 14.20
N ALA A 96 3.81 -17.65 15.32
CA ALA A 96 3.64 -16.76 16.46
C ALA A 96 4.98 -16.28 17.05
N GLN A 97 6.07 -17.00 16.76
CA GLN A 97 7.44 -16.68 17.16
C GLN A 97 8.15 -15.76 16.16
N GLY A 98 7.51 -15.43 15.03
CA GLY A 98 8.05 -14.57 13.99
C GLY A 98 8.85 -15.31 12.91
N ASP A 99 8.85 -16.64 12.91
CA ASP A 99 9.55 -17.42 11.90
C ASP A 99 8.77 -17.42 10.58
N PRO A 100 9.42 -17.23 9.42
CA PRO A 100 8.73 -17.29 8.14
C PRO A 100 8.26 -18.73 7.85
N VAL A 101 6.96 -18.90 7.61
CA VAL A 101 6.37 -20.19 7.22
C VAL A 101 6.35 -20.34 5.70
N GLY A 102 5.91 -19.30 4.99
CA GLY A 102 5.85 -19.30 3.53
C GLY A 102 4.81 -18.31 2.97
N PRO A 103 4.77 -18.12 1.63
CA PRO A 103 3.74 -17.32 1.00
C PRO A 103 2.37 -18.02 1.08
N ILE A 104 1.33 -17.27 1.46
CA ILE A 104 -0.06 -17.76 1.50
C ILE A 104 -0.56 -18.03 0.07
N LEU A 105 -0.09 -17.23 -0.89
CA LEU A 105 -0.39 -17.34 -2.31
C LEU A 105 0.95 -17.38 -3.07
N PRO A 106 1.51 -18.58 -3.35
CA PRO A 106 2.83 -18.72 -3.94
C PRO A 106 3.00 -18.03 -5.30
N ASP A 107 1.92 -18.01 -6.09
CA ASP A 107 1.91 -17.44 -7.45
C ASP A 107 1.47 -15.97 -7.49
N ALA A 108 1.03 -15.41 -6.36
CA ALA A 108 0.71 -13.99 -6.29
C ALA A 108 1.99 -13.15 -6.44
N ASP A 109 1.85 -11.93 -6.92
CA ASP A 109 2.92 -10.96 -7.00
C ASP A 109 2.35 -9.54 -6.90
N SER A 110 3.21 -8.56 -6.62
CA SER A 110 2.85 -7.15 -6.59
C SER A 110 1.69 -6.85 -5.63
N VAL A 111 1.58 -7.58 -4.52
CA VAL A 111 0.50 -7.42 -3.53
C VAL A 111 0.84 -6.28 -2.56
N GLY A 112 0.14 -5.15 -2.67
CA GLY A 112 0.36 -3.97 -1.83
C GLY A 112 -0.44 -3.96 -0.52
N TYR A 113 -1.70 -4.38 -0.57
CA TYR A 113 -2.61 -4.42 0.58
C TYR A 113 -3.52 -5.64 0.49
N HIS A 114 -4.07 -6.07 1.62
CA HIS A 114 -5.02 -7.16 1.65
C HIS A 114 -6.09 -6.94 2.72
N ALA A 115 -7.23 -7.60 2.54
CA ALA A 115 -8.27 -7.75 3.56
C ALA A 115 -8.99 -9.07 3.35
N TRP A 116 -9.31 -9.77 4.44
CA TRP A 116 -10.02 -11.05 4.35
C TRP A 116 -11.50 -10.82 4.10
N LEU A 117 -12.04 -11.50 3.09
CA LEU A 117 -13.49 -11.58 2.86
C LEU A 117 -14.12 -12.57 3.84
N ASP A 118 -13.43 -13.70 4.05
CA ASP A 118 -13.80 -14.78 4.97
C ASP A 118 -12.55 -15.65 5.28
N ARG A 119 -12.75 -16.93 5.63
CA ARG A 119 -11.70 -17.85 6.08
C ARG A 119 -10.67 -18.15 4.99
N ASP A 120 -11.11 -18.35 3.75
CA ASP A 120 -10.29 -18.87 2.66
C ASP A 120 -10.15 -17.87 1.50
N ARG A 121 -10.91 -16.77 1.50
CA ARG A 121 -10.86 -15.77 0.45
C ARG A 121 -10.30 -14.45 0.95
N VAL A 122 -9.26 -13.98 0.26
CA VAL A 122 -8.56 -12.73 0.56
C VAL A 122 -8.66 -11.78 -0.62
N ALA A 123 -9.13 -10.57 -0.35
CA ALA A 123 -9.10 -9.47 -1.30
C ALA A 123 -7.71 -8.83 -1.31
N LEU A 124 -7.14 -8.62 -2.50
CA LEU A 124 -5.80 -8.08 -2.69
C LEU A 124 -5.84 -6.80 -3.51
N PHE A 125 -5.07 -5.81 -3.08
CA PHE A 125 -4.68 -4.68 -3.91
C PHE A 125 -3.41 -5.09 -4.64
N VAL A 126 -3.50 -5.22 -5.96
CA VAL A 126 -2.36 -5.56 -6.82
C VAL A 126 -1.86 -4.29 -7.49
N LEU A 127 -0.56 -4.03 -7.37
CA LEU A 127 0.09 -2.87 -7.98
C LEU A 127 0.02 -2.97 -9.52
N GLY A 128 -0.11 -1.82 -10.16
CA GLY A 128 -0.22 -1.69 -11.59
C GLY A 128 -0.64 -0.28 -11.98
N SER A 129 -0.72 -0.02 -13.29
CA SER A 129 -1.23 1.24 -13.82
C SER A 129 -2.37 0.95 -14.81
N PRO A 130 -3.64 0.91 -14.35
CA PRO A 130 -4.10 1.18 -12.98
C PRO A 130 -3.99 -0.02 -12.02
N PRO A 131 -4.04 0.19 -10.69
CA PRO A 131 -4.10 -0.90 -9.73
C PRO A 131 -5.43 -1.64 -9.79
N THR A 132 -5.43 -2.91 -9.37
CA THR A 132 -6.58 -3.82 -9.45
C THR A 132 -6.95 -4.42 -8.09
N LEU A 133 -8.25 -4.70 -7.93
CA LEU A 133 -8.79 -5.53 -6.86
C LEU A 133 -8.82 -6.98 -7.34
N HIS A 134 -8.17 -7.86 -6.61
CA HIS A 134 -8.21 -9.29 -6.83
C HIS A 134 -8.94 -9.97 -5.66
N LEU A 135 -9.59 -11.10 -5.91
CA LEU A 135 -10.07 -12.01 -4.88
C LEU A 135 -9.41 -13.37 -5.10
N ALA A 136 -8.51 -13.72 -4.19
CA ALA A 136 -7.79 -14.97 -4.22
C ALA A 136 -8.36 -15.95 -3.19
N ASN A 137 -8.46 -17.22 -3.56
CA ASN A 137 -8.79 -18.30 -2.65
C ASN A 137 -7.51 -19.03 -2.24
N THR A 138 -7.22 -19.08 -0.95
CA THR A 138 -5.94 -19.59 -0.41
C THR A 138 -5.86 -21.11 -0.38
N GLU A 139 -6.99 -21.82 -0.45
CA GLU A 139 -7.02 -23.29 -0.52
C GLU A 139 -6.78 -23.79 -1.94
N THR A 140 -7.32 -23.10 -2.95
CA THR A 140 -7.28 -23.51 -4.37
C THR A 140 -6.22 -22.78 -5.19
N GLY A 141 -5.68 -21.67 -4.68
CA GLY A 141 -4.80 -20.76 -5.42
C GLY A 141 -5.50 -19.96 -6.52
N ARG A 142 -6.83 -20.09 -6.66
CA ARG A 142 -7.58 -19.36 -7.69
C ARG A 142 -7.56 -17.87 -7.39
N ASP A 143 -7.11 -17.08 -8.36
CA ASP A 143 -7.15 -15.62 -8.34
C ASP A 143 -8.14 -15.08 -9.40
N THR A 144 -8.91 -14.06 -9.05
CA THR A 144 -9.90 -13.44 -9.94
C THR A 144 -9.88 -11.93 -9.79
N VAL A 145 -9.73 -11.22 -10.91
CA VAL A 145 -9.81 -9.75 -10.94
C VAL A 145 -11.27 -9.31 -10.78
N ILE A 146 -11.53 -8.49 -9.76
CA ILE A 146 -12.87 -8.01 -9.38
C ILE A 146 -13.11 -6.58 -9.88
N ALA A 147 -12.09 -5.72 -9.82
CA ALA A 147 -12.19 -4.32 -10.22
C ALA A 147 -10.82 -3.77 -10.65
N SER A 148 -10.83 -2.72 -11.45
CA SER A 148 -9.66 -1.89 -11.75
C SER A 148 -9.86 -0.48 -11.21
N ARG A 149 -8.75 0.29 -11.14
CA ARG A 149 -8.73 1.69 -10.66
C ARG A 149 -9.27 1.82 -9.24
N ILE A 150 -8.66 1.10 -8.32
CA ILE A 150 -9.04 1.13 -6.89
C ILE A 150 -8.05 1.92 -6.03
N GLY A 151 -8.54 2.42 -4.89
CA GLY A 151 -7.69 2.99 -3.85
C GLY A 151 -6.92 1.90 -3.08
N ARG A 152 -5.87 2.31 -2.37
CA ARG A 152 -4.97 1.41 -1.64
C ARG A 152 -5.62 0.74 -0.42
N SER A 153 -6.60 1.39 0.18
CA SER A 153 -7.21 0.93 1.43
C SER A 153 -8.24 -0.17 1.16
N LEU A 154 -7.95 -1.38 1.66
CA LEU A 154 -8.88 -2.50 1.75
C LEU A 154 -9.16 -2.78 3.22
N ARG A 155 -10.42 -2.99 3.59
CA ARG A 155 -10.83 -3.31 4.96
C ARG A 155 -11.93 -4.36 4.98
N SER A 156 -11.77 -5.40 5.79
CA SER A 156 -12.88 -6.26 6.17
C SER A 156 -13.93 -5.42 6.92
N ILE A 157 -15.21 -5.68 6.66
CA ILE A 157 -16.31 -5.00 7.34
C ILE A 157 -16.65 -5.79 8.61
N PRO A 158 -16.58 -5.19 9.81
CA PRO A 158 -16.91 -5.88 11.05
C PRO A 158 -18.30 -6.51 11.01
N GLY A 159 -18.40 -7.78 11.42
CA GLY A 159 -19.66 -8.52 11.49
C GLY A 159 -20.20 -9.05 10.15
N GLU A 160 -19.49 -8.84 9.04
CA GLU A 160 -19.96 -9.24 7.71
C GLU A 160 -18.87 -9.97 6.90
N PRO A 161 -19.21 -10.98 6.08
CA PRO A 161 -18.27 -11.62 5.15
C PRO A 161 -18.05 -10.72 3.92
N ALA A 162 -17.44 -9.55 4.15
CA ALA A 162 -17.36 -8.48 3.18
C ALA A 162 -16.09 -7.65 3.33
N VAL A 163 -15.62 -7.11 2.20
CA VAL A 163 -14.49 -6.18 2.14
C VAL A 163 -14.95 -4.86 1.54
N SER A 164 -14.64 -3.74 2.19
CA SER A 164 -14.79 -2.41 1.60
C SER A 164 -13.50 -1.93 0.95
N PHE A 165 -13.68 -1.21 -0.16
CA PHE A 165 -12.60 -0.63 -0.96
C PHE A 165 -13.09 0.64 -1.67
N VAL A 166 -12.16 1.50 -2.07
CA VAL A 166 -12.47 2.70 -2.86
C VAL A 166 -12.33 2.39 -4.35
N ARG A 167 -13.33 2.77 -5.16
CA ARG A 167 -13.17 2.88 -6.63
C ARG A 167 -12.91 4.32 -7.02
N VAL A 168 -12.05 4.51 -8.01
CA VAL A 168 -11.63 5.82 -8.53
C VAL A 168 -12.05 5.95 -9.99
N ARG A 169 -12.82 6.98 -10.29
CA ARG A 169 -13.25 7.30 -11.66
C ARG A 169 -12.12 7.95 -12.46
N GLU A 170 -12.36 8.19 -13.74
CA GLU A 170 -11.41 8.89 -14.61
C GLU A 170 -11.20 10.35 -14.19
N ASP A 171 -12.26 11.01 -13.71
CA ASP A 171 -12.24 12.36 -13.15
C ASP A 171 -11.65 12.46 -11.73
N SER A 172 -11.02 11.38 -11.24
CA SER A 172 -10.47 11.25 -9.89
C SER A 172 -11.49 11.28 -8.75
N THR A 173 -12.80 11.33 -9.03
CA THR A 173 -13.82 11.19 -7.99
C THR A 173 -13.84 9.78 -7.43
N THR A 174 -14.13 9.66 -6.14
CA THR A 174 -14.04 8.40 -5.41
C THR A 174 -15.39 7.96 -4.86
N ALA A 175 -15.56 6.64 -4.73
CA ALA A 175 -16.72 6.05 -4.09
C ALA A 175 -16.34 4.78 -3.34
N LEU A 176 -16.85 4.65 -2.12
CA LEU A 176 -16.68 3.45 -1.32
C LEU A 176 -17.61 2.36 -1.84
N HIS A 177 -17.04 1.19 -2.07
CA HIS A 177 -17.72 -0.02 -2.49
C HIS A 177 -17.51 -1.13 -1.48
N LYS A 178 -18.39 -2.11 -1.54
CA LYS A 178 -18.35 -3.36 -0.79
C LYS A 178 -18.27 -4.52 -1.79
N LEU A 179 -17.31 -5.42 -1.59
CA LEU A 179 -17.28 -6.76 -2.15
C LEU A 179 -17.93 -7.70 -1.14
N GLU A 180 -18.97 -8.40 -1.54
CA GLU A 180 -19.77 -9.29 -0.69
C GLU A 180 -20.15 -10.55 -1.46
N ASP A 181 -20.39 -11.64 -0.72
CA ASP A 181 -20.97 -12.87 -1.26
C ASP A 181 -22.23 -13.22 -0.48
N ASP A 182 -23.37 -12.84 -1.05
CA ASP A 182 -24.72 -13.02 -0.48
C ASP A 182 -25.57 -13.75 -1.52
N GLY A 183 -25.26 -15.03 -1.72
CA GLY A 183 -25.81 -15.87 -2.78
C GLY A 183 -25.14 -15.67 -4.15
N GLY A 184 -23.97 -15.05 -4.17
CA GLY A 184 -23.21 -14.74 -5.39
C GLY A 184 -22.29 -13.54 -5.18
N LEU A 185 -21.05 -13.70 -5.63
CA LEU A 185 -20.02 -12.67 -5.52
C LEU A 185 -20.41 -11.41 -6.31
N ARG A 186 -20.47 -10.26 -5.62
CA ARG A 186 -20.80 -8.98 -6.24
C ARG A 186 -20.10 -7.80 -5.59
N THR A 187 -19.98 -6.71 -6.34
CA THR A 187 -19.58 -5.40 -5.78
C THR A 187 -20.74 -4.42 -5.80
N ARG A 188 -20.96 -3.70 -4.70
CA ARG A 188 -22.02 -2.68 -4.56
C ARG A 188 -21.43 -1.37 -4.04
N ARG A 189 -21.91 -0.24 -4.57
CA ARG A 189 -21.55 1.10 -4.05
C ARG A 189 -22.26 1.35 -2.72
N LEU A 190 -21.53 1.81 -1.71
CA LEU A 190 -22.08 2.23 -0.42
C LEU A 190 -22.37 3.73 -0.39
N THR A 191 -21.36 4.55 -0.71
CA THR A 191 -21.47 6.01 -0.64
C THR A 191 -20.50 6.69 -1.61
N ALA A 192 -20.70 7.97 -1.91
CA ALA A 192 -19.60 8.80 -2.43
C ALA A 192 -18.51 8.86 -1.35
N ALA A 193 -17.23 8.79 -1.72
CA ALA A 193 -16.14 8.89 -0.75
C ALA A 193 -15.54 10.31 -0.84
N PRO A 194 -15.21 10.93 0.30
CA PRO A 194 -14.48 12.19 0.29
C PRO A 194 -13.02 11.98 -0.14
N GLY A 195 -12.43 13.02 -0.69
CA GLY A 195 -11.08 12.96 -1.28
C GLY A 195 -11.07 12.49 -2.73
N THR A 196 -9.89 12.51 -3.32
CA THR A 196 -9.65 12.24 -4.74
C THR A 196 -8.55 11.20 -4.93
N GLY A 197 -8.56 10.52 -6.07
CA GLY A 197 -7.52 9.57 -6.43
C GLY A 197 -7.49 8.31 -5.55
N THR A 198 -6.30 7.69 -5.46
CA THR A 198 -6.09 6.39 -4.78
C THR A 198 -5.48 6.52 -3.37
N GLY A 199 -5.28 7.77 -2.92
CA GLY A 199 -4.49 8.11 -1.75
C GLY A 199 -5.20 8.00 -0.41
N THR A 200 -6.53 7.84 -0.39
CA THR A 200 -7.32 7.85 0.83
C THR A 200 -7.27 6.50 1.57
N PHE A 201 -7.37 6.58 2.90
CA PHE A 201 -7.43 5.42 3.77
C PHE A 201 -8.70 5.45 4.61
N HIS A 202 -9.22 4.27 4.95
CA HIS A 202 -10.40 4.15 5.80
C HIS A 202 -10.29 3.04 6.85
N ALA A 203 -11.14 3.12 7.87
CA ALA A 203 -11.32 2.11 8.91
C ALA A 203 -12.76 2.12 9.41
N TRP A 204 -13.25 0.95 9.80
CA TRP A 204 -14.57 0.79 10.41
C TRP A 204 -14.47 0.69 11.92
N THR A 205 -15.43 1.27 12.62
CA THR A 205 -15.75 0.85 14.00
C THR A 205 -16.52 -0.47 13.97
N PRO A 206 -16.50 -1.26 15.06
CA PRO A 206 -17.40 -2.40 15.22
C PRO A 206 -18.89 -2.04 15.11
N GLY A 207 -19.27 -0.81 15.45
CA GLY A 207 -20.64 -0.31 15.36
C GLY A 207 -21.09 0.12 13.96
N GLY A 208 -20.19 0.10 12.97
CA GLY A 208 -20.51 0.43 11.57
C GLY A 208 -20.24 1.88 11.16
N THR A 209 -19.85 2.78 12.07
CA THR A 209 -19.34 4.10 11.67
C THR A 209 -18.02 3.95 10.92
N LEU A 210 -17.89 4.60 9.76
CA LEU A 210 -16.71 4.56 8.91
C LEU A 210 -15.90 5.84 9.03
N PHE A 211 -14.61 5.72 9.30
CA PHE A 211 -13.67 6.84 9.25
C PHE A 211 -12.88 6.82 7.95
N MET A 212 -12.66 7.99 7.37
CA MET A 212 -11.81 8.18 6.20
C MET A 212 -10.90 9.38 6.39
N ALA A 213 -9.61 9.16 6.23
CA ALA A 213 -8.62 10.24 6.17
C ALA A 213 -8.50 10.74 4.72
N THR A 214 -8.72 12.03 4.54
CA THR A 214 -8.44 12.74 3.28
C THR A 214 -7.19 13.60 3.44
N GLU A 215 -6.84 14.37 2.40
CA GLU A 215 -5.76 15.36 2.49
C GLU A 215 -6.06 16.51 3.46
N GLN A 216 -7.32 16.71 3.85
CA GLN A 216 -7.75 17.89 4.62
C GLN A 216 -8.24 17.53 6.03
N ALA A 217 -8.94 16.41 6.17
CA ALA A 217 -9.67 16.10 7.39
C ALA A 217 -9.89 14.61 7.58
N LEU A 218 -10.04 14.24 8.84
CA LEU A 218 -10.68 12.99 9.22
C LEU A 218 -12.19 13.20 9.10
N ARG A 219 -12.83 12.36 8.29
CA ARG A 219 -14.29 12.39 8.09
C ARG A 219 -14.90 11.10 8.60
N ALA A 220 -16.12 11.20 9.13
CA ALA A 220 -16.91 10.05 9.55
C ALA A 220 -18.15 9.94 8.68
N TRP A 221 -18.45 8.74 8.21
CA TRP A 221 -19.71 8.39 7.57
C TRP A 221 -20.54 7.57 8.53
N GLU A 222 -21.78 8.02 8.75
CA GLU A 222 -22.73 7.37 9.63
C GLU A 222 -23.75 6.59 8.78
N PRO A 223 -23.80 5.25 8.87
CA PRO A 223 -24.76 4.46 8.11
C PRO A 223 -26.22 4.87 8.31
N ALA A 224 -26.59 5.28 9.53
CA ALA A 224 -27.97 5.62 9.86
C ALA A 224 -28.49 6.86 9.09
N THR A 225 -27.63 7.85 8.84
CA THR A 225 -27.97 9.07 8.09
C THR A 225 -27.50 9.02 6.64
N ALA A 226 -26.59 8.11 6.32
CA ALA A 226 -25.86 8.03 5.06
C ALA A 226 -25.04 9.30 4.73
N GLU A 227 -24.71 10.12 5.72
CA GLU A 227 -24.00 11.39 5.53
C GLU A 227 -22.55 11.35 6.04
N TRP A 228 -21.72 12.22 5.45
CA TRP A 228 -20.34 12.43 5.89
C TRP A 228 -20.21 13.71 6.72
N GLY A 229 -19.79 13.55 7.98
CA GLY A 229 -19.40 14.64 8.86
C GLY A 229 -17.88 14.84 8.90
N THR A 230 -17.44 16.06 9.19
CA THR A 230 -16.03 16.34 9.53
C THR A 230 -15.83 16.07 11.01
N VAL A 231 -14.83 15.25 11.34
CA VAL A 231 -14.47 14.90 12.72
C VAL A 231 -13.41 15.86 13.25
N ALA A 232 -12.31 16.01 12.50
CA ALA A 232 -11.23 16.91 12.83
C ALA A 232 -10.44 17.27 11.56
N PRO A 233 -9.88 18.50 11.47
CA PRO A 233 -8.88 18.82 10.45
C PRO A 233 -7.62 17.97 10.67
N LEU A 234 -6.98 17.55 9.58
CA LEU A 234 -5.71 16.83 9.64
C LEU A 234 -4.50 17.77 9.63
N GLU A 235 -4.70 19.06 9.33
CA GLU A 235 -3.65 20.08 9.30
C GLU A 235 -2.51 19.63 8.38
N ASP A 236 -1.30 19.48 8.91
CA ASP A 236 -0.12 19.09 8.15
C ASP A 236 0.10 17.56 8.10
N LEU A 237 -0.80 16.75 8.67
CA LEU A 237 -0.66 15.30 8.70
C LEU A 237 -0.90 14.66 7.33
N ALA A 238 0.09 13.95 6.81
CA ALA A 238 0.00 13.07 5.65
C ALA A 238 -0.40 11.66 6.08
N VAL A 239 -1.67 11.46 6.42
CA VAL A 239 -2.16 10.17 6.91
C VAL A 239 -2.07 9.09 5.82
N THR A 240 -1.25 8.07 6.07
CA THR A 240 -1.04 6.94 5.17
C THR A 240 -1.70 5.65 5.65
N ARG A 241 -2.16 5.55 6.90
CA ARG A 241 -3.01 4.45 7.40
C ARG A 241 -3.83 4.92 8.61
N LEU A 242 -4.95 4.26 8.86
CA LEU A 242 -5.67 4.36 10.12
C LEU A 242 -6.29 3.04 10.55
N ALA A 243 -6.48 2.89 11.86
CA ALA A 243 -7.18 1.75 12.48
C ALA A 243 -7.97 2.21 13.70
N VAL A 244 -9.11 1.57 13.96
CA VAL A 244 -9.96 1.83 15.13
C VAL A 244 -9.83 0.66 16.10
N SER A 245 -9.81 0.93 17.41
CA SER A 245 -9.75 -0.11 18.43
C SER A 245 -11.02 -0.98 18.45
N PRO A 246 -10.95 -2.24 18.90
CA PRO A 246 -12.13 -3.10 19.04
C PRO A 246 -13.20 -2.55 20.00
N SER A 247 -12.85 -1.65 20.93
CA SER A 247 -13.81 -0.97 21.80
C SER A 247 -14.44 0.28 21.17
N ALA A 248 -13.97 0.71 19.99
CA ALA A 248 -14.33 1.98 19.34
C ALA A 248 -13.97 3.25 20.15
N GLU A 249 -13.12 3.15 21.16
CA GLU A 249 -12.73 4.28 22.03
C GLU A 249 -11.40 4.92 21.61
N ARG A 250 -10.68 4.34 20.65
CA ARG A 250 -9.40 4.87 20.16
C ARG A 250 -9.26 4.70 18.66
N ILE A 251 -8.53 5.63 18.06
CA ILE A 251 -8.09 5.55 16.67
C ILE A 251 -6.57 5.76 16.61
N ALA A 252 -5.91 4.99 15.76
CA ALA A 252 -4.51 5.15 15.41
C ALA A 252 -4.41 5.74 14.00
N LEU A 253 -3.56 6.75 13.82
CA LEU A 253 -3.22 7.36 12.54
C LEU A 253 -1.73 7.16 12.29
N VAL A 254 -1.37 6.72 11.10
CA VAL A 254 0.03 6.65 10.64
C VAL A 254 0.29 7.84 9.73
N ASP A 255 1.20 8.69 10.13
CA ASP A 255 1.64 9.86 9.39
C ASP A 255 3.02 9.61 8.77
N THR A 256 3.30 10.20 7.62
CA THR A 256 4.63 10.23 7.01
C THR A 256 5.09 11.67 7.00
N GLU A 257 5.91 12.05 7.99
CA GLU A 257 6.61 13.34 8.02
C GLU A 257 7.47 13.55 6.76
#